data_AF-A0A8T4XX92-F1
#
_entry.id   AF-A0A8T4XX92-F1
#
_cell.length_a   1.000
_cell.length_b   1.000
_cell.length_c   1.000
_cell.angle_alpha   90.00
_cell.angle_beta   90.00
_cell.angle_gamma   90.00
#
_symmetry.space_group_name_H-M   'P 1'
#
loop_
_entity.id
_entity.type
_entity.pdbx_description
1 polymer ?
#
loop_
_entity_poly.entity_id
_entity_poly.type
_entity_poly.pdbx_seq_one_letter_code
_entity_poly.pdbx_strand_id
1 'polypeptide(L)'
;MIVSFTEALPLFTGILTLVYLAILKFTERSWIEARHKEIGVNIFPVLLVLALLVFALLHIPGFKLTLFYLLIVSSLSFVFLLYITAVLRANSRSVSRFALPLVIVLHLLIVYNPPYGLYFDEWTQTLAEMVLTGHYEPLPTRSTYNPFPMHAGLSIILTYVTGLPLIQKVSMDIPPLLILLAIDLVLLSIAKRLTADWKVGILAVFLYAITPPANFIDHPAKLSGLMLVFIATFMFVLAFERRRTWNNVVTEKLAYIGGIFYHATAGLGIFILGGILVFGGLMSNLTKEQVWKSVWKSSTFRLALASFIVIILTKWVWGGGIGNIAPSLYRNFLAMMQWKEMTGGYAPLYVRTKVNPLHAYAWATPIAMASALLLYTLISIKKL
;
A
#
# COMPACT_ATOMS: atom_id res chain seq x y z
N MET A 1 29.19 -0.70 -19.50
CA MET A 1 28.57 -1.75 -18.67
C MET A 1 27.23 -1.20 -18.21
N ILE A 2 26.11 -1.74 -18.70
CA ILE A 2 24.77 -1.25 -18.37
C ILE A 2 24.30 -2.01 -17.13
N VAL A 3 24.17 -1.31 -15.99
CA VAL A 3 23.66 -1.88 -14.72
C VAL A 3 22.22 -2.34 -14.95
N SER A 4 21.89 -3.59 -14.62
CA SER A 4 20.52 -4.10 -14.72
C SER A 4 19.62 -3.56 -13.59
N PHE A 5 18.29 -3.65 -13.74
CA PHE A 5 17.35 -3.25 -12.67
C PHE A 5 17.62 -4.01 -11.35
N THR A 6 17.94 -5.30 -11.43
CA THR A 6 18.24 -6.15 -10.27
C THR A 6 19.48 -5.68 -9.51
N GLU A 7 20.49 -5.19 -10.22
CA GLU A 7 21.72 -4.64 -9.63
C GLU A 7 21.50 -3.19 -9.15
N ALA A 8 20.71 -2.41 -9.89
CA ALA A 8 20.41 -1.02 -9.58
C ALA A 8 19.58 -0.86 -8.30
N LEU A 9 18.62 -1.76 -8.02
CA LEU A 9 17.77 -1.68 -6.83
C LEU A 9 18.54 -1.70 -5.49
N PRO A 10 19.39 -2.71 -5.19
CA PRO A 10 20.18 -2.72 -3.95
C PRO A 10 21.21 -1.58 -3.92
N LEU A 11 21.82 -1.25 -5.07
CA LEU A 11 22.77 -0.14 -5.18
C LEU A 11 22.11 1.19 -4.80
N PHE A 12 20.99 1.53 -5.43
CA PHE A 12 20.23 2.74 -5.12
C PHE A 12 19.70 2.71 -3.69
N THR A 13 19.25 1.56 -3.18
CA THR A 13 18.80 1.44 -1.80
C THR A 13 19.92 1.77 -0.82
N GLY A 14 21.13 1.23 -1.02
CA GLY A 14 22.29 1.52 -0.18
C GLY A 14 22.70 2.99 -0.22
N ILE A 15 22.84 3.56 -1.43
CA ILE A 15 23.21 4.96 -1.61
C ILE A 15 22.15 5.88 -0.98
N LEU A 16 20.87 5.69 -1.31
CA LEU A 16 19.78 6.50 -0.76
C LEU A 16 19.65 6.35 0.75
N THR A 17 19.91 5.16 1.31
CA THR A 17 19.89 4.97 2.77
C THR A 17 20.91 5.86 3.45
N LEU A 18 22.14 5.93 2.91
CA LEU A 18 23.19 6.80 3.44
C LEU A 18 22.84 8.28 3.27
N VAL A 19 22.28 8.66 2.11
CA VAL A 19 21.81 10.03 1.85
C VAL A 19 20.72 10.42 2.84
N TYR A 20 19.68 9.60 3.03
CA TYR A 20 18.61 9.87 3.99
C TYR A 20 19.11 9.86 5.43
N LEU A 21 20.04 8.99 5.79
CA LEU A 21 20.65 8.99 7.12
C LEU A 21 21.45 10.27 7.37
N ALA A 22 22.19 10.75 6.38
CA ALA A 22 22.90 12.03 6.45
C ALA A 22 21.89 13.19 6.59
N ILE A 23 20.84 13.22 5.76
CA ILE A 23 19.76 14.20 5.86
C ILE A 23 19.16 14.20 7.26
N LEU A 24 18.84 13.02 7.83
CA LEU A 24 18.30 12.90 9.19
C LEU A 24 19.24 13.51 10.25
N LYS A 25 20.54 13.22 10.19
CA LYS A 25 21.52 13.80 11.12
C LYS A 25 21.71 15.31 10.94
N PHE A 26 21.70 15.80 9.70
CA PHE A 26 21.80 17.24 9.42
C PHE A 26 20.53 17.99 9.82
N THR A 27 19.36 17.38 9.60
CA THR A 27 18.07 17.93 10.03
C THR A 27 17.93 17.96 11.54
N GLU A 28 18.47 17.00 12.29
CA GLU A 28 18.54 17.05 13.76
C GLU A 28 19.35 18.25 14.27
N ARG A 29 20.54 18.50 13.70
CA ARG A 29 21.40 19.64 14.06
C ARG A 29 20.76 20.99 13.72
N SER A 30 20.19 21.10 12.52
CA SER A 30 19.49 22.31 12.10
C SER A 30 18.14 22.52 12.81
N TRP A 31 17.53 21.47 13.37
CA TRP A 31 16.32 21.57 14.21
C TRP A 31 16.58 22.36 15.49
N ILE A 32 17.78 22.23 16.05
CA ILE A 32 18.20 22.97 17.24
C ILE A 32 18.40 24.46 16.91
N GLU A 33 18.78 24.78 15.67
CA GLU A 33 19.14 26.14 15.24
C GLU A 33 17.98 26.92 14.58
N ALA A 34 17.04 26.25 13.90
CA ALA A 34 16.06 26.88 13.00
C ALA A 34 14.68 27.18 13.65
N ARG A 35 14.61 27.33 14.98
CA ARG A 35 13.34 27.48 15.74
C ARG A 35 12.50 28.72 15.36
N HIS A 36 12.97 29.60 14.48
CA HIS A 36 12.30 30.85 14.12
C HIS A 36 12.37 31.17 12.62
N LYS A 37 11.38 30.70 11.86
CA LYS A 37 10.72 31.47 10.77
C LYS A 37 9.54 30.66 10.23
N GLU A 38 8.33 31.02 10.65
CA GLU A 38 7.11 30.54 10.02
C GLU A 38 6.96 31.22 8.66
N ILE A 39 7.07 30.47 7.57
CA ILE A 39 6.65 30.94 6.26
C ILE A 39 5.14 30.65 6.15
N GLY A 40 4.33 31.68 6.38
CA GLY A 40 2.87 31.61 6.47
C GLY A 40 2.12 31.65 5.13
N VAL A 41 2.72 31.24 4.01
CA VAL A 41 2.05 31.28 2.70
C VAL A 41 1.25 30.00 2.49
N ASN A 42 -0.08 30.10 2.52
CA ASN A 42 -0.96 28.99 2.22
C ASN A 42 -1.07 28.77 0.69
N ILE A 43 -0.24 27.87 0.14
CA ILE A 43 -0.28 27.51 -1.27
C ILE A 43 -1.35 26.47 -1.63
N PHE A 44 -2.17 26.05 -0.66
CA PHE A 44 -3.22 25.04 -0.89
C PHE A 44 -4.17 25.37 -2.05
N PRO A 45 -4.72 26.60 -2.19
CA PRO A 45 -5.63 26.90 -3.30
C PRO A 45 -4.96 26.74 -4.66
N VAL A 46 -3.68 27.12 -4.77
CA VAL A 46 -2.90 26.98 -6.00
C VAL A 46 -2.71 25.50 -6.34
N LEU A 47 -2.35 24.67 -5.36
CA LEU A 47 -2.19 23.23 -5.55
C LEU A 47 -3.50 22.54 -5.92
N LEU A 48 -4.61 22.98 -5.33
CA LEU A 48 -5.94 22.48 -5.66
C LEU A 48 -6.35 22.85 -7.09
N VAL A 49 -6.14 24.10 -7.51
CA VAL A 49 -6.42 24.53 -8.89
C VAL A 49 -5.56 23.75 -9.89
N LEU A 50 -4.27 23.56 -9.61
CA LEU A 50 -3.40 22.72 -10.42
C LEU A 50 -3.90 21.28 -10.48
N ALA A 51 -4.30 20.69 -9.35
CA ALA A 51 -4.87 19.36 -9.29
C ALA A 51 -6.15 19.23 -10.14
N LEU A 52 -7.05 20.21 -10.09
CA LEU A 52 -8.26 20.26 -10.93
C LEU A 52 -7.92 20.41 -12.42
N LEU A 53 -6.91 21.19 -12.76
CA LEU A 53 -6.44 21.33 -14.13
C LEU A 53 -5.86 20.00 -14.64
N VAL A 54 -5.05 19.30 -13.84
CA VAL A 54 -4.56 17.95 -14.17
C VAL A 54 -5.73 16.99 -14.34
N PHE A 55 -6.73 17.04 -13.45
CA PHE A 55 -7.94 16.24 -13.57
C PHE A 55 -8.65 16.49 -14.90
N ALA A 56 -8.83 17.74 -15.30
CA ALA A 56 -9.43 18.09 -16.59
C ALA A 56 -8.60 17.57 -17.76
N LEU A 57 -7.27 17.68 -17.71
CA LEU A 57 -6.38 17.15 -18.75
C LEU A 57 -6.41 15.62 -18.83
N LEU A 58 -6.60 14.92 -17.71
CA LEU A 58 -6.72 13.45 -17.68
C LEU A 58 -7.87 12.96 -18.56
N HIS A 59 -8.92 13.76 -18.77
CA HIS A 59 -10.07 13.44 -19.61
C HIS A 59 -9.76 13.52 -21.12
N ILE A 60 -8.59 14.03 -21.51
CA ILE A 60 -8.10 13.96 -22.88
C ILE A 60 -7.58 12.52 -23.15
N PRO A 61 -8.16 11.78 -24.11
CA PRO A 61 -7.73 10.42 -24.41
C PRO A 61 -6.23 10.32 -24.69
N GLY A 62 -5.55 9.37 -24.07
CA GLY A 62 -4.11 9.14 -24.25
C GLY A 62 -3.19 10.14 -23.54
N PHE A 63 -3.72 11.13 -22.81
CA PHE A 63 -2.90 12.14 -22.13
C PHE A 63 -1.88 11.52 -21.16
N LYS A 64 -2.25 10.47 -20.42
CA LYS A 64 -1.34 9.74 -19.50
C LYS A 64 -0.10 9.15 -20.18
N LEU A 65 -0.14 8.93 -21.50
CA LEU A 65 0.97 8.37 -22.28
C LEU A 65 1.92 9.46 -22.79
N THR A 66 1.62 10.74 -22.56
CA THR A 66 2.41 11.87 -23.05
C THR A 66 3.55 12.23 -22.10
N LEU A 67 4.63 12.79 -22.65
CA LEU A 67 5.72 13.38 -21.86
C LEU A 67 5.20 14.53 -20.96
N PHE A 68 4.21 15.28 -21.43
CA PHE A 68 3.59 16.37 -20.67
C PHE A 68 2.95 15.89 -19.38
N TYR A 69 2.23 14.75 -19.41
CA TYR A 69 1.70 14.15 -18.20
C TYR A 69 2.79 13.81 -17.19
N LEU A 70 3.88 13.18 -17.64
CA LEU A 70 5.02 12.83 -16.78
C LEU A 70 5.64 14.07 -16.13
N LEU A 71 5.87 15.13 -16.92
CA LEU A 71 6.45 16.38 -16.42
C LEU A 71 5.53 17.07 -15.40
N ILE A 72 4.24 17.14 -15.68
CA ILE A 72 3.25 17.79 -14.81
C ILE A 72 3.10 17.01 -13.50
N VAL A 73 2.91 15.69 -13.54
CA VAL A 73 2.74 14.87 -12.32
C VAL A 73 4.00 14.84 -11.48
N SER A 74 5.18 14.77 -12.10
CA SER A 74 6.46 14.82 -11.36
C SER A 74 6.67 16.18 -10.69
N SER A 75 6.38 17.27 -11.40
CA SER A 75 6.47 18.63 -10.86
C SER A 75 5.47 18.84 -9.74
N LEU A 76 4.22 18.39 -9.92
CA LEU A 76 3.17 18.46 -8.90
C LEU A 76 3.59 17.68 -7.66
N SER A 77 4.06 16.44 -7.81
CA SER A 77 4.54 15.61 -6.70
C SER A 77 5.71 16.27 -5.95
N PHE A 78 6.63 16.92 -6.68
CA PHE A 78 7.74 17.66 -6.08
C PHE A 78 7.28 18.88 -5.28
N VAL A 79 6.41 19.72 -5.85
CA VAL A 79 5.85 20.89 -5.15
C VAL A 79 5.05 20.45 -3.93
N PHE A 80 4.32 19.33 -4.03
CA PHE A 80 3.62 18.72 -2.91
C PHE A 80 4.56 18.25 -1.80
N LEU A 81 5.68 17.60 -2.15
CA LEU A 81 6.68 17.21 -1.16
C LEU A 81 7.25 18.43 -0.43
N LEU A 82 7.53 19.52 -1.16
CA LEU A 82 7.95 20.78 -0.57
C LEU A 82 6.87 21.37 0.34
N TYR A 83 5.61 21.35 -0.10
CA TYR A 83 4.47 21.80 0.70
C TYR A 83 4.35 21.00 2.00
N ILE A 84 4.32 19.66 1.91
CA ILE A 84 4.29 18.78 3.07
C ILE A 84 5.44 19.14 4.00
N THR A 85 6.68 19.21 3.49
CA THR A 85 7.86 19.57 4.29
C THR A 85 7.72 20.93 4.99
N ALA A 86 7.17 21.94 4.31
CA ALA A 86 6.90 23.25 4.90
C ALA A 86 5.81 23.18 5.99
N VAL A 87 4.72 22.43 5.75
CA VAL A 87 3.68 22.16 6.75
C VAL A 87 4.23 21.41 7.96
N LEU A 88 5.10 20.42 7.74
CA LEU A 88 5.77 19.66 8.79
C LEU A 88 6.59 20.58 9.71
N ARG A 89 7.22 21.61 9.13
CA ARG A 89 8.05 22.61 9.83
C ARG A 89 7.24 23.67 10.56
N ALA A 90 6.17 24.19 9.95
CA ALA A 90 5.42 25.31 10.50
C ALA A 90 4.62 24.98 11.77
N ASN A 91 4.40 23.69 12.08
CA ASN A 91 3.60 23.20 13.21
C ASN A 91 2.20 23.85 13.35
N SER A 92 1.72 24.52 12.30
CA SER A 92 0.50 25.31 12.30
C SER A 92 -0.70 24.42 11.98
N ARG A 93 -1.63 24.32 12.92
CA ARG A 93 -2.89 23.58 12.76
C ARG A 93 -3.72 24.03 11.55
N SER A 94 -3.62 25.31 11.18
CA SER A 94 -4.42 25.91 10.10
C SER A 94 -3.98 25.43 8.72
N VAL A 95 -2.69 25.17 8.53
CA VAL A 95 -2.12 24.69 7.26
C VAL A 95 -2.11 23.15 7.22
N SER A 96 -1.88 22.49 8.37
CA SER A 96 -1.84 21.03 8.45
C SER A 96 -3.14 20.34 8.07
N ARG A 97 -4.29 20.97 8.32
CA ARG A 97 -5.62 20.38 8.03
C ARG A 97 -5.84 20.09 6.54
N PHE A 98 -5.10 20.74 5.65
CA PHE A 98 -5.24 20.59 4.21
C PHE A 98 -4.25 19.60 3.59
N ALA A 99 -3.18 19.23 4.31
CA ALA A 99 -2.14 18.37 3.76
C ALA A 99 -2.66 16.96 3.41
N LEU A 100 -3.46 16.34 4.28
CA LEU A 100 -4.01 15.01 4.04
C LEU A 100 -5.00 14.98 2.87
N PRO A 101 -6.04 15.84 2.81
CA PRO A 101 -6.93 15.90 1.65
C PRO A 101 -6.17 16.10 0.35
N LEU A 102 -5.15 16.96 0.36
CA LEU A 102 -4.37 17.25 -0.82
C LEU A 102 -3.58 16.01 -1.29
N VAL A 103 -2.91 15.30 -0.38
CA VAL A 103 -2.20 14.04 -0.71
C VAL A 103 -3.16 12.98 -1.25
N ILE A 104 -4.35 12.85 -0.68
CA ILE A 104 -5.39 11.94 -1.20
C ILE A 104 -5.79 12.34 -2.62
N VAL A 105 -6.03 13.64 -2.88
CA VAL A 105 -6.34 14.14 -4.23
C VAL A 105 -5.21 13.82 -5.21
N LEU A 106 -3.95 14.04 -4.83
CA LEU A 106 -2.80 13.68 -5.66
C LEU A 106 -2.79 12.18 -5.97
N HIS A 107 -2.99 11.34 -4.95
CA HIS A 107 -3.03 9.89 -5.11
C HIS A 107 -4.13 9.48 -6.09
N LEU A 108 -5.35 10.01 -5.92
CA LEU A 108 -6.46 9.81 -6.83
C LEU A 108 -6.12 10.27 -8.25
N LEU A 109 -5.45 11.41 -8.45
CA LEU A 109 -5.05 11.86 -9.79
C LEU A 109 -4.07 10.91 -10.48
N ILE A 110 -3.09 10.41 -9.73
CA ILE A 110 -2.07 9.49 -10.27
C ILE A 110 -2.73 8.22 -10.80
N VAL A 111 -3.66 7.66 -10.03
CA VAL A 111 -4.33 6.40 -10.35
C VAL A 111 -5.53 6.57 -11.29
N TYR A 112 -6.23 7.70 -11.24
CA TYR A 112 -7.51 7.92 -11.92
C TYR A 112 -7.37 7.78 -13.42
N ASN A 113 -8.17 6.90 -14.01
CA ASN A 113 -8.30 6.78 -15.45
C ASN A 113 -9.74 7.15 -15.80
N PRO A 114 -10.00 8.08 -16.74
CA PRO A 114 -11.37 8.46 -17.06
C PRO A 114 -12.23 7.25 -17.46
N PRO A 115 -13.40 7.07 -16.81
CA PRO A 115 -14.26 5.91 -17.00
C PRO A 115 -15.17 6.08 -18.22
N TYR A 116 -14.60 6.30 -19.41
CA TYR A 116 -15.40 6.40 -20.62
C TYR A 116 -15.85 5.04 -21.15
N GLY A 117 -17.13 4.96 -21.54
CA GLY A 117 -17.68 3.85 -22.30
C GLY A 117 -18.20 2.68 -21.48
N LEU A 118 -18.24 1.52 -22.13
CA LEU A 118 -18.74 0.27 -21.59
C LEU A 118 -17.59 -0.57 -21.05
N TYR A 119 -17.84 -1.30 -19.96
CA TYR A 119 -16.89 -2.22 -19.36
C TYR A 119 -17.06 -3.62 -19.97
N PHE A 120 -16.05 -4.04 -20.73
CA PHE A 120 -15.92 -5.39 -21.26
C PHE A 120 -14.57 -5.97 -20.84
N ASP A 121 -14.60 -6.99 -20.00
CA ASP A 121 -13.41 -7.64 -19.44
C ASP A 121 -13.69 -9.12 -19.13
N GLU A 122 -12.69 -9.82 -18.61
CA GLU A 122 -12.73 -11.24 -18.22
C GLU A 122 -13.93 -11.59 -17.32
N TRP A 123 -14.45 -10.61 -16.57
CA TRP A 123 -15.53 -10.78 -15.60
C TRP A 123 -16.92 -10.43 -16.13
N THR A 124 -17.04 -9.86 -17.33
CA THR A 124 -18.34 -9.39 -17.86
C THR A 124 -19.36 -10.53 -17.97
N GLN A 125 -18.93 -11.72 -18.41
CA GLN A 125 -19.80 -12.89 -18.50
C GLN A 125 -20.30 -13.32 -17.11
N THR A 126 -19.39 -13.48 -16.15
CA THR A 126 -19.71 -13.89 -14.77
C THR A 126 -20.63 -12.86 -14.09
N LEU A 127 -20.38 -11.57 -14.30
CA LEU A 127 -21.24 -10.50 -13.79
C LEU A 127 -22.65 -10.55 -14.39
N ALA A 128 -22.77 -10.72 -15.70
CA ALA A 128 -24.06 -10.84 -16.36
C ALA A 128 -24.84 -12.06 -15.86
N GLU A 129 -24.18 -13.21 -15.75
CA GLU A 129 -24.78 -14.44 -15.24
C GLU A 129 -25.23 -14.31 -13.78
N MET A 130 -24.39 -13.73 -12.92
CA MET A 130 -24.75 -13.48 -11.51
C MET A 130 -25.96 -12.54 -11.39
N VAL A 131 -26.07 -11.52 -12.25
CA VAL A 131 -27.23 -10.61 -12.26
C VAL A 131 -28.49 -11.31 -12.75
N LEU A 132 -28.39 -12.15 -13.78
CA LEU A 132 -29.54 -12.83 -14.37
C LEU A 132 -30.05 -14.00 -13.51
N THR A 133 -29.13 -14.77 -12.93
CA THR A 133 -29.45 -16.01 -12.21
C THR A 133 -29.49 -15.82 -10.70
N GLY A 134 -28.84 -14.79 -10.16
CA GLY A 134 -28.65 -14.61 -8.72
C GLY A 134 -27.60 -15.56 -8.10
N HIS A 135 -26.94 -16.39 -8.90
CA HIS A 135 -26.01 -17.42 -8.44
C HIS A 135 -24.59 -17.18 -8.97
N TYR A 136 -23.59 -17.58 -8.19
CA TYR A 136 -22.20 -17.62 -8.63
C TYR A 136 -21.74 -19.06 -8.81
N GLU A 137 -21.33 -19.39 -10.03
CA GLU A 137 -20.67 -20.66 -10.35
C GLU A 137 -19.18 -20.42 -10.63
N PRO A 138 -18.26 -20.92 -9.77
CA PRO A 138 -16.84 -20.76 -10.01
C PRO A 138 -16.39 -21.64 -11.18
N LEU A 139 -15.87 -21.01 -12.24
CA LEU A 139 -15.18 -21.74 -13.30
C LEU A 139 -13.98 -22.55 -12.72
N PRO A 140 -13.68 -23.75 -13.25
CA PRO A 140 -12.63 -24.62 -12.69
C PRO A 140 -11.25 -23.95 -12.55
N THR A 141 -10.91 -23.03 -13.44
CA THR A 141 -9.65 -22.25 -13.42
C THR A 141 -9.63 -21.12 -12.39
N ARG A 142 -10.80 -20.73 -11.84
CA ARG A 142 -10.98 -19.58 -10.95
C ARG A 142 -11.18 -19.96 -9.48
N SER A 143 -11.46 -21.23 -9.17
CA SER A 143 -11.69 -21.73 -7.80
C SER A 143 -10.52 -21.45 -6.85
N THR A 144 -9.27 -21.57 -7.30
CA THR A 144 -8.08 -21.33 -6.47
C THR A 144 -7.74 -19.84 -6.29
N TYR A 145 -8.08 -19.01 -7.28
CA TYR A 145 -7.70 -17.60 -7.36
C TYR A 145 -8.77 -16.65 -6.82
N ASN A 146 -10.05 -17.00 -6.95
CA ASN A 146 -11.18 -16.15 -6.59
C ASN A 146 -12.39 -16.98 -6.15
N PRO A 147 -12.29 -17.68 -5.01
CA PRO A 147 -13.34 -18.59 -4.54
C PRO A 147 -14.67 -17.94 -4.23
N PHE A 148 -14.61 -16.66 -3.86
CA PHE A 148 -15.77 -15.81 -3.65
C PHE A 148 -15.55 -14.55 -4.48
N PRO A 149 -16.40 -14.25 -5.49
CA PRO A 149 -16.19 -13.14 -6.41
C PRO A 149 -16.64 -11.84 -5.72
N MET A 150 -16.09 -11.54 -4.54
CA MET A 150 -16.56 -10.46 -3.68
C MET A 150 -16.45 -9.10 -4.39
N HIS A 151 -15.44 -8.91 -5.24
CA HIS A 151 -15.32 -7.74 -6.13
C HIS A 151 -16.52 -7.61 -7.10
N ALA A 152 -16.98 -8.71 -7.70
CA ALA A 152 -18.16 -8.73 -8.56
C ALA A 152 -19.45 -8.45 -7.76
N GLY A 153 -19.57 -9.05 -6.58
CA GLY A 153 -20.67 -8.79 -5.66
C GLY A 153 -20.74 -7.33 -5.22
N LEU A 154 -19.60 -6.70 -4.93
CA LEU A 154 -19.54 -5.27 -4.59
C LEU A 154 -20.05 -4.39 -5.75
N SER A 155 -19.64 -4.68 -6.99
CA SER A 155 -20.11 -3.93 -8.16
C SER A 155 -21.62 -4.10 -8.35
N ILE A 156 -22.15 -5.30 -8.17
CA ILE A 156 -23.60 -5.57 -8.24
C ILE A 156 -24.36 -4.82 -7.14
N ILE A 157 -23.88 -4.88 -5.89
CA ILE A 157 -24.47 -4.13 -4.76
C ILE A 157 -24.44 -2.63 -5.05
N LEU A 158 -23.33 -2.10 -5.55
CA LEU A 158 -23.22 -0.68 -5.91
C LEU A 158 -24.25 -0.32 -6.99
N THR A 159 -24.41 -1.14 -8.02
CA THR A 159 -25.45 -0.95 -9.05
C THR A 159 -26.86 -0.92 -8.43
N TYR A 160 -27.19 -1.83 -7.52
CA TYR A 160 -28.49 -1.81 -6.84
C TYR A 160 -28.70 -0.58 -5.95
N VAL A 161 -27.66 -0.13 -5.25
CA VAL A 161 -27.75 1.03 -4.35
C VAL A 161 -27.82 2.35 -5.11
N THR A 162 -27.07 2.48 -6.21
CA THR A 162 -26.92 3.75 -6.95
C THR A 162 -27.81 3.87 -8.18
N GLY A 163 -28.34 2.75 -8.68
CA GLY A 163 -29.02 2.68 -9.97
C GLY A 163 -28.08 2.78 -11.18
N LEU A 164 -26.76 2.87 -10.98
CA LEU A 164 -25.80 2.95 -12.09
C LEU A 164 -25.67 1.59 -12.79
N PRO A 165 -25.89 1.51 -14.13
CA PRO A 165 -25.80 0.26 -14.86
C PRO A 165 -24.42 -0.38 -14.72
N LEU A 166 -24.41 -1.68 -14.43
CA LEU A 166 -23.17 -2.46 -14.22
C LEU A 166 -22.24 -2.43 -15.45
N ILE A 167 -22.81 -2.31 -16.66
CA ILE A 167 -22.03 -2.26 -17.90
C ILE A 167 -21.28 -0.93 -18.10
N GLN A 168 -21.62 0.12 -17.36
CA GLN A 168 -20.91 1.39 -17.47
C GLN A 168 -19.56 1.31 -16.74
N LYS A 169 -18.51 1.80 -17.39
CA LYS A 169 -17.16 1.80 -16.81
C LYS A 169 -17.08 2.56 -15.47
N VAL A 170 -17.89 3.62 -15.32
CA VAL A 170 -17.95 4.40 -14.06
C VAL A 170 -18.37 3.55 -12.87
N SER A 171 -19.30 2.61 -13.05
CA SER A 171 -19.75 1.69 -12.01
C SER A 171 -18.64 0.76 -11.53
N MET A 172 -17.69 0.44 -12.41
CA MET A 172 -16.54 -0.42 -12.11
C MET A 172 -15.37 0.34 -11.51
N ASP A 173 -15.23 1.62 -11.83
CA ASP A 173 -14.13 2.47 -11.34
C ASP A 173 -14.42 3.09 -9.95
N ILE A 174 -15.69 3.21 -9.53
CA ILE A 174 -16.03 3.72 -8.19
C ILE A 174 -15.51 2.83 -7.04
N PRO A 175 -15.77 1.50 -7.00
CA PRO A 175 -15.30 0.65 -5.90
C PRO A 175 -13.79 0.73 -5.65
N PRO A 176 -12.89 0.60 -6.65
CA PRO A 176 -11.45 0.66 -6.40
C PRO A 176 -10.99 2.03 -5.89
N LEU A 177 -11.63 3.14 -6.29
CA LEU A 177 -11.31 4.47 -5.75
C LEU A 177 -11.69 4.59 -4.26
N LEU A 178 -12.83 4.03 -3.85
CA LEU A 178 -13.23 3.98 -2.44
C LEU A 178 -12.30 3.08 -1.61
N ILE A 179 -11.89 1.95 -2.18
CA ILE A 179 -10.91 1.04 -1.55
C ILE A 179 -9.57 1.75 -1.38
N LEU A 180 -9.13 2.53 -2.37
CA LEU A 180 -7.88 3.30 -2.28
C LEU A 180 -7.93 4.36 -1.19
N LEU A 181 -9.05 5.09 -1.09
CA LEU A 181 -9.27 6.03 0.01
C LEU A 181 -9.21 5.33 1.38
N ALA A 182 -9.82 4.15 1.50
CA ALA A 182 -9.74 3.35 2.72
C ALA A 182 -8.29 2.93 3.04
N ILE A 183 -7.50 2.53 2.03
CA ILE A 183 -6.07 2.24 2.17
C ILE A 183 -5.32 3.46 2.74
N ASP A 184 -5.51 4.63 2.16
CA ASP A 184 -4.84 5.86 2.59
C ASP A 184 -5.15 6.20 4.06
N LEU A 185 -6.42 6.11 4.45
CA LEU A 185 -6.86 6.39 5.81
C LEU A 185 -6.35 5.36 6.82
N VAL A 186 -6.29 4.09 6.45
CA VAL A 186 -5.74 3.02 7.31
C VAL A 186 -4.22 3.19 7.44
N LEU A 187 -3.51 3.50 6.36
CA LEU A 187 -2.06 3.72 6.38
C LEU A 187 -1.69 4.92 7.25
N LEU A 188 -2.41 6.04 7.10
CA LEU A 188 -2.31 7.20 8.00
C LEU A 188 -2.51 6.79 9.46
N SER A 189 -3.54 5.98 9.73
CA SER A 189 -3.90 5.54 11.09
C SER A 189 -2.83 4.63 11.71
N ILE A 190 -2.29 3.68 10.94
CA ILE A 190 -1.18 2.82 11.36
C ILE A 190 0.04 3.67 11.68
N ALA A 191 0.48 4.49 10.73
CA ALA A 191 1.71 5.28 10.84
C ALA A 191 1.63 6.29 12.00
N LYS A 192 0.54 7.07 12.08
CA LYS A 192 0.30 8.01 13.18
C LYS A 192 0.37 7.33 14.54
N ARG A 193 -0.12 6.10 14.63
CA ARG A 193 -0.20 5.37 15.91
C ARG A 193 1.14 4.77 16.31
N LEU A 194 1.87 4.21 15.35
CA LEU A 194 3.20 3.66 15.59
C LEU A 194 4.23 4.74 15.94
N THR A 195 4.09 5.97 15.42
CA THR A 195 5.05 7.06 15.67
C THR A 195 4.54 8.15 16.62
N ALA A 196 3.28 8.09 17.03
CA ALA A 196 2.56 9.18 17.71
C ALA A 196 2.52 10.51 16.94
N ASP A 197 2.88 10.52 15.64
CA ASP A 197 2.95 11.72 14.82
C ASP A 197 2.14 11.57 13.52
N TRP A 198 1.09 12.39 13.38
CA TRP A 198 0.23 12.42 12.19
C TRP A 198 0.99 12.82 10.92
N LYS A 199 2.09 13.57 11.07
CA LYS A 199 2.97 13.99 9.98
C LYS A 199 3.57 12.80 9.24
N VAL A 200 4.01 11.80 10.00
CA VAL A 200 4.57 10.55 9.45
C VAL A 200 3.49 9.79 8.68
N GLY A 201 2.24 9.82 9.15
CA GLY A 201 1.14 9.19 8.43
C GLY A 201 0.82 9.87 7.10
N ILE A 202 0.86 11.20 7.00
CA ILE A 202 0.70 11.89 5.71
C ILE A 202 1.85 11.52 4.76
N LEU A 203 3.08 11.47 5.27
CA LEU A 203 4.22 11.05 4.47
C LEU A 203 4.07 9.60 3.99
N ALA A 204 3.56 8.70 4.83
CA ALA A 204 3.30 7.31 4.44
C ALA A 204 2.29 7.22 3.29
N VAL A 205 1.19 7.97 3.35
CA VAL A 205 0.21 8.05 2.25
C VAL A 205 0.84 8.63 0.98
N PHE A 206 1.61 9.71 1.10
CA PHE A 206 2.30 10.30 -0.05
C PHE A 206 3.29 9.32 -0.70
N LEU A 207 4.10 8.63 0.11
CA LEU A 207 5.05 7.63 -0.38
C LEU A 207 4.33 6.45 -1.05
N TYR A 208 3.22 6.00 -0.49
CA TYR A 208 2.39 4.97 -1.11
C TYR A 208 1.84 5.43 -2.47
N ALA A 209 1.32 6.66 -2.55
CA ALA A 209 0.76 7.24 -3.77
C ALA A 209 1.77 7.34 -4.93
N ILE A 210 3.03 7.66 -4.63
CA ILE A 210 4.07 7.76 -5.65
C ILE A 210 4.78 6.42 -5.93
N THR A 211 4.44 5.35 -5.21
CA THR A 211 5.04 4.02 -5.40
C THR A 211 4.38 3.35 -6.62
N PRO A 212 5.08 3.18 -7.76
CA PRO A 212 4.44 2.70 -8.99
C PRO A 212 3.72 1.35 -8.87
N PRO A 213 4.25 0.31 -8.18
CA PRO A 213 3.53 -0.95 -7.98
C PRO A 213 2.44 -0.90 -6.89
N ALA A 214 2.13 0.25 -6.30
CA ALA A 214 0.99 0.42 -5.40
C ALA A 214 -0.28 0.91 -6.12
N ASN A 215 -0.11 1.44 -7.34
CA ASN A 215 -1.14 2.13 -8.13
C ASN A 215 -1.92 1.20 -9.08
N PHE A 216 -2.25 -0.02 -8.63
CA PHE A 216 -2.98 -1.03 -9.42
C PHE A 216 -4.50 -0.92 -9.21
N ILE A 217 -5.13 0.11 -9.78
CA ILE A 217 -6.62 0.16 -9.84
C ILE A 217 -7.18 -0.86 -10.83
N ASP A 218 -6.39 -1.23 -11.84
CA ASP A 218 -6.73 -2.21 -12.87
C ASP A 218 -6.89 -3.65 -12.35
N HIS A 219 -6.57 -3.91 -11.08
CA HIS A 219 -6.81 -5.19 -10.44
C HIS A 219 -7.60 -5.05 -9.12
N PRO A 220 -8.91 -4.76 -9.18
CA PRO A 220 -9.72 -4.44 -7.99
C PRO A 220 -9.62 -5.49 -6.88
N ALA A 221 -9.63 -6.78 -7.22
CA ALA A 221 -9.51 -7.86 -6.25
C ALA A 221 -8.20 -7.80 -5.43
N LYS A 222 -7.07 -7.48 -6.08
CA LYS A 222 -5.77 -7.33 -5.43
C LYS A 222 -5.76 -6.11 -4.51
N LEU A 223 -6.36 -5.00 -4.95
CA LEU A 223 -6.48 -3.78 -4.17
C LEU A 223 -7.36 -3.99 -2.92
N SER A 224 -8.51 -4.65 -3.05
CA SER A 224 -9.36 -5.05 -1.92
C SER A 224 -8.63 -5.96 -0.95
N GLY A 225 -7.91 -6.97 -1.46
CA GLY A 225 -7.10 -7.86 -0.63
C GLY A 225 -6.04 -7.10 0.17
N LEU A 226 -5.36 -6.13 -0.45
CA LEU A 226 -4.38 -5.28 0.22
C LEU A 226 -5.01 -4.38 1.29
N MET A 227 -6.14 -3.74 0.99
CA MET A 227 -6.91 -2.94 1.95
C MET A 227 -7.24 -3.76 3.20
N LEU A 228 -7.75 -4.97 3.02
CA LEU A 228 -8.11 -5.86 4.11
C LEU A 228 -6.89 -6.33 4.92
N VAL A 229 -5.74 -6.55 4.28
CA VAL A 229 -4.46 -6.80 4.97
C VAL A 229 -4.02 -5.59 5.81
N PHE A 230 -4.16 -4.37 5.30
CA PHE A 230 -3.86 -3.17 6.08
C PHE A 230 -4.82 -2.99 7.24
N ILE A 231 -6.12 -3.23 7.06
CA ILE A 231 -7.10 -3.22 8.16
C ILE A 231 -6.72 -4.28 9.21
N ALA A 232 -6.39 -5.50 8.79
CA ALA A 232 -5.93 -6.56 9.69
C ALA A 232 -4.68 -6.11 10.47
N THR A 233 -3.71 -5.50 9.78
CA THR A 233 -2.49 -4.95 10.41
C THR A 233 -2.81 -3.85 11.41
N PHE A 234 -3.72 -2.94 11.07
CA PHE A 234 -4.15 -1.86 11.97
C PHE A 234 -4.83 -2.42 13.23
N MET A 235 -5.77 -3.35 13.06
CA MET A 235 -6.46 -4.01 14.17
C MET A 235 -5.50 -4.81 15.04
N PHE A 236 -4.49 -5.46 14.45
CA PHE A 236 -3.41 -6.10 15.18
C PHE A 236 -2.61 -5.12 16.04
N VAL A 237 -2.27 -3.94 15.48
CA VAL A 237 -1.66 -2.83 16.23
C VAL A 237 -2.56 -2.35 17.38
N LEU A 238 -3.88 -2.24 17.15
CA LEU A 238 -4.83 -1.88 18.21
C LEU A 238 -4.89 -2.93 19.33
N ALA A 239 -4.84 -4.22 18.97
CA ALA A 239 -4.84 -5.31 19.94
C ALA A 239 -3.60 -5.29 20.84
N PHE A 240 -2.43 -4.87 20.32
CA PHE A 240 -1.20 -4.72 21.10
C PHE A 240 -1.30 -3.67 22.20
N GLU A 241 -1.98 -2.57 21.93
CA GLU A 241 -2.15 -1.50 22.91
C GLU A 241 -3.17 -1.82 24.01
N ARG A 242 -3.60 -3.09 24.13
CA ARG A 242 -4.54 -3.62 25.13
C ARG A 242 -5.89 -2.90 25.18
N ARG A 243 -6.27 -2.20 24.11
CA ARG A 243 -7.62 -1.64 23.96
C ARG A 243 -8.52 -2.69 23.33
N ARG A 244 -9.64 -3.05 23.99
CA ARG A 244 -10.68 -3.96 23.46
C ARG A 244 -10.08 -5.15 22.70
N THR A 245 -9.14 -5.84 23.35
CA THR A 245 -8.22 -6.79 22.70
C THR A 245 -8.94 -7.86 21.89
N TRP A 246 -10.08 -8.34 22.35
CA TRP A 246 -10.82 -9.40 21.66
C TRP A 246 -11.55 -8.94 20.41
N ASN A 247 -12.25 -7.80 20.46
CA ASN A 247 -12.92 -7.25 19.28
C ASN A 247 -11.91 -6.94 18.16
N ASN A 248 -10.75 -6.39 18.53
CA ASN A 248 -9.71 -6.08 17.55
C ASN A 248 -9.09 -7.35 16.95
N VAL A 249 -8.85 -8.39 17.75
CA VAL A 249 -8.38 -9.70 17.23
C VAL A 249 -9.42 -10.32 16.31
N VAL A 250 -10.71 -10.33 16.68
CA VAL A 250 -11.76 -10.87 15.82
C VAL A 250 -11.85 -10.10 14.50
N THR A 251 -11.89 -8.77 14.54
CA THR A 251 -11.90 -7.94 13.32
C THR A 251 -10.66 -8.16 12.47
N GLU A 252 -9.49 -8.30 13.09
CA GLU A 252 -8.24 -8.62 12.40
C GLU A 252 -8.31 -9.96 11.66
N LYS A 253 -8.86 -11.01 12.28
CA LYS A 253 -9.06 -12.31 11.62
C LYS A 253 -10.07 -12.24 10.50
N LEU A 254 -11.22 -11.60 10.73
CA LEU A 254 -12.24 -11.46 9.69
C LEU A 254 -11.71 -10.67 8.49
N ALA A 255 -10.97 -9.59 8.72
CA ALA A 255 -10.33 -8.82 7.66
C ALA A 255 -9.31 -9.68 6.90
N TYR A 256 -8.44 -10.43 7.59
CA TYR A 256 -7.44 -11.25 6.92
C TYR A 256 -8.05 -12.42 6.13
N ILE A 257 -9.07 -13.08 6.69
CA ILE A 257 -9.86 -14.11 6.00
C ILE A 257 -10.49 -13.48 4.76
N GLY A 258 -11.20 -12.36 4.89
CA GLY A 258 -11.76 -11.64 3.75
C GLY A 258 -10.70 -11.34 2.68
N GLY A 259 -9.52 -10.86 3.09
CA GLY A 259 -8.42 -10.51 2.20
C GLY A 259 -7.87 -11.71 1.42
N ILE A 260 -7.57 -12.83 2.08
CA ILE A 260 -7.00 -14.02 1.43
C ILE A 260 -7.98 -14.74 0.51
N PHE A 261 -9.28 -14.61 0.80
CA PHE A 261 -10.35 -15.09 -0.07
C PHE A 261 -10.64 -14.12 -1.23
N TYR A 262 -10.39 -12.81 -1.07
CA TYR A 262 -10.45 -11.82 -2.16
C TYR A 262 -9.34 -12.01 -3.19
N HIS A 263 -8.11 -12.23 -2.72
CA HIS A 263 -6.96 -12.38 -3.60
C HIS A 263 -5.82 -13.15 -2.94
N ALA A 264 -5.19 -14.06 -3.70
CA ALA A 264 -4.12 -14.91 -3.17
C ALA A 264 -2.90 -14.12 -2.64
N THR A 265 -2.60 -12.93 -3.20
CA THR A 265 -1.49 -12.10 -2.72
C THR A 265 -1.70 -11.55 -1.32
N ALA A 266 -2.93 -11.51 -0.79
CA ALA A 266 -3.15 -11.14 0.61
C ALA A 266 -2.50 -12.15 1.58
N GLY A 267 -2.24 -13.39 1.11
CA GLY A 267 -1.37 -14.34 1.82
C GLY A 267 0.01 -13.77 2.12
N LEU A 268 0.55 -12.91 1.25
CA LEU A 268 1.83 -12.21 1.47
C LEU A 268 1.75 -11.16 2.58
N GLY A 269 0.55 -10.74 3.00
CA GLY A 269 0.35 -9.86 4.15
C GLY A 269 0.95 -10.42 5.44
N ILE A 270 1.19 -11.73 5.52
CA ILE A 270 1.94 -12.34 6.62
C ILE A 270 3.37 -11.81 6.73
N PHE A 271 4.00 -11.35 5.65
CA PHE A 271 5.33 -10.73 5.71
C PHE A 271 5.29 -9.34 6.32
N ILE A 272 4.20 -8.59 6.16
CA ILE A 272 4.02 -7.30 6.84
C ILE A 272 3.90 -7.54 8.34
N LEU A 273 3.04 -8.48 8.72
CA LEU A 273 2.88 -8.90 10.11
C LEU A 273 4.21 -9.41 10.66
N GLY A 274 4.84 -10.37 9.98
CA GLY A 274 6.15 -10.92 10.31
C GLY A 274 7.24 -9.87 10.45
N GLY A 275 7.27 -8.87 9.57
CA GLY A 275 8.18 -7.73 9.65
C GLY A 275 7.97 -6.90 10.91
N ILE A 276 6.72 -6.61 11.27
CA ILE A 276 6.38 -5.94 12.55
C ILE A 276 6.86 -6.79 13.73
N LEU A 277 6.71 -8.12 13.68
CA LEU A 277 7.20 -9.01 14.73
C LEU A 277 8.71 -8.97 14.85
N VAL A 278 9.43 -9.24 13.75
CA VAL A 278 10.90 -9.27 13.72
C VAL A 278 11.45 -7.93 14.20
N PHE A 279 10.89 -6.82 13.74
CA PHE A 279 11.24 -5.50 14.22
C PHE A 279 10.98 -5.33 15.71
N GLY A 280 9.78 -5.67 16.19
CA GLY A 280 9.46 -5.61 17.62
C GLY A 280 10.37 -6.50 18.47
N GLY A 281 10.78 -7.67 17.96
CA GLY A 281 11.74 -8.57 18.59
C GLY A 281 13.14 -7.98 18.68
N LEU A 282 13.66 -7.43 17.58
CA LEU A 282 14.93 -6.72 17.55
C LEU A 282 14.91 -5.54 18.53
N MET A 283 13.87 -4.71 18.50
CA MET A 283 13.73 -3.58 19.41
C MET A 283 13.63 -4.02 20.88
N SER A 284 12.94 -5.12 21.18
CA SER A 284 12.86 -5.67 22.55
C SER A 284 14.23 -6.02 23.16
N ASN A 285 15.17 -6.42 22.30
CA ASN A 285 16.54 -6.76 22.70
C ASN A 285 17.41 -5.50 22.76
N LEU A 286 17.19 -4.53 21.87
CA LEU A 286 18.07 -3.37 21.68
C LEU A 286 17.71 -2.18 22.59
N THR A 287 16.43 -1.86 22.79
CA THR A 287 16.01 -0.65 23.54
C THR A 287 15.75 -0.90 25.02
N LYS A 288 15.83 -2.16 25.49
CA LYS A 288 15.41 -2.59 26.84
C LYS A 288 13.98 -2.19 27.22
N GLU A 289 13.18 -1.65 26.29
CA GLU A 289 11.81 -1.21 26.54
C GLU A 289 10.93 -2.40 26.93
N GLN A 290 10.31 -2.29 28.10
CA GLN A 290 9.50 -3.36 28.69
C GLN A 290 8.22 -3.65 27.88
N VAL A 291 7.78 -2.70 27.06
CA VAL A 291 6.61 -2.81 26.18
C VAL A 291 6.77 -3.97 25.21
N TRP A 292 7.89 -4.04 24.48
CA TRP A 292 8.10 -5.08 23.47
C TRP A 292 8.24 -6.47 24.11
N LYS A 293 8.93 -6.59 25.24
CA LYS A 293 9.06 -7.87 25.97
C LYS A 293 7.71 -8.38 26.50
N SER A 294 6.85 -7.48 26.96
CA SER A 294 5.49 -7.80 27.42
C SER A 294 4.62 -8.35 26.28
N VAL A 295 4.72 -7.76 25.10
CA VAL A 295 4.01 -8.21 23.89
C VAL A 295 4.43 -9.63 23.50
N TRP A 296 5.73 -9.91 23.42
CA TRP A 296 6.24 -11.23 23.03
C TRP A 296 5.84 -12.36 23.98
N LYS A 297 5.66 -12.06 25.28
CA LYS A 297 5.23 -13.04 26.27
C LYS A 297 3.72 -13.30 26.24
N SER A 298 2.93 -12.41 25.64
CA SER A 298 1.46 -12.52 25.60
C SER A 298 1.00 -13.80 24.89
N SER A 299 0.13 -14.57 25.55
CA SER A 299 -0.50 -15.77 24.96
C SER A 299 -1.47 -15.37 23.85
N THR A 300 -2.26 -14.31 24.06
CA THR A 300 -3.18 -13.74 23.08
C THR A 300 -2.48 -13.43 21.77
N PHE A 301 -1.30 -12.83 21.86
CA PHE A 301 -0.48 -12.49 20.70
C PHE A 301 0.02 -13.73 19.95
N ARG A 302 0.55 -14.73 20.67
CA ARG A 302 1.01 -15.98 20.06
C ARG A 302 -0.13 -16.75 19.39
N LEU A 303 -1.31 -16.76 20.00
CA LEU A 303 -2.52 -17.36 19.42
C LEU A 303 -2.99 -16.59 18.18
N ALA A 304 -2.96 -15.26 18.21
CA ALA A 304 -3.23 -14.43 17.04
C ALA A 304 -2.23 -14.72 15.91
N LEU A 305 -0.95 -14.92 16.20
CA LEU A 305 0.02 -15.30 15.18
C LEU A 305 -0.23 -16.70 14.61
N ALA A 306 -0.42 -17.69 15.48
CA ALA A 306 -0.66 -19.07 15.08
C ALA A 306 -1.91 -19.21 14.18
N SER A 307 -2.96 -18.47 14.49
CA SER A 307 -4.19 -18.48 13.69
C SER A 307 -4.03 -17.91 12.29
N PHE A 308 -3.09 -16.97 12.03
CA PHE A 308 -2.78 -16.58 10.64
C PHE A 308 -2.25 -17.75 9.82
N ILE A 309 -1.36 -18.55 10.39
CA ILE A 309 -0.82 -19.75 9.73
C ILE A 309 -1.96 -20.73 9.45
N VAL A 310 -2.84 -20.96 10.42
CA VAL A 310 -4.01 -21.84 10.25
C VAL A 310 -4.92 -21.33 9.12
N ILE A 311 -5.21 -20.03 9.06
CA ILE A 311 -6.05 -19.43 8.01
C ILE A 311 -5.42 -19.64 6.62
N ILE A 312 -4.12 -19.39 6.47
CA ILE A 312 -3.40 -19.56 5.21
C ILE A 312 -3.43 -21.03 4.76
N LEU A 313 -3.09 -21.95 5.66
CA LEU A 313 -3.08 -23.38 5.37
C LEU A 313 -4.49 -23.85 4.99
N THR A 314 -5.51 -23.43 5.73
CA THR A 314 -6.92 -23.76 5.43
C THR A 314 -7.33 -23.27 4.05
N LYS A 315 -6.99 -22.03 3.68
CA LYS A 315 -7.27 -21.49 2.34
C LYS A 315 -6.62 -22.32 1.23
N TRP A 316 -5.38 -22.76 1.42
CA TRP A 316 -4.67 -23.56 0.42
C TRP A 316 -5.15 -25.00 0.33
N VAL A 317 -5.48 -25.63 1.46
CA VAL A 317 -6.16 -26.93 1.47
C VAL A 317 -7.49 -26.84 0.75
N TRP A 318 -8.26 -25.77 0.97
CA TRP A 318 -9.53 -25.58 0.29
C TRP A 318 -9.36 -25.32 -1.21
N GLY A 319 -8.37 -24.51 -1.61
CA GLY A 319 -8.18 -24.11 -3.01
C GLY A 319 -7.55 -25.17 -3.93
N GLY A 320 -7.03 -26.26 -3.39
CA GLY A 320 -6.40 -27.33 -4.19
C GLY A 320 -5.98 -28.59 -3.44
N GLY A 321 -6.33 -28.74 -2.16
CA GLY A 321 -5.91 -29.87 -1.33
C GLY A 321 -4.52 -29.71 -0.72
N ILE A 322 -4.17 -30.60 0.22
CA ILE A 322 -2.90 -30.57 0.98
C ILE A 322 -1.68 -30.60 0.05
N GLY A 323 -1.73 -31.39 -1.04
CA GLY A 323 -0.65 -31.51 -2.01
C GLY A 323 -0.31 -30.19 -2.73
N ASN A 324 -1.23 -29.22 -2.74
CA ASN A 324 -1.03 -27.93 -3.38
C ASN A 324 -0.48 -26.85 -2.44
N ILE A 325 -0.25 -27.14 -1.15
CA ILE A 325 0.34 -26.17 -0.20
C ILE A 325 1.75 -25.76 -0.65
N ALA A 326 2.67 -26.71 -0.82
CA ALA A 326 4.05 -26.41 -1.19
C ALA A 326 4.17 -25.78 -2.60
N PRO A 327 3.49 -26.29 -3.64
CA PRO A 327 3.44 -25.62 -4.95
C PRO A 327 2.85 -24.21 -4.90
N SER A 328 1.81 -23.96 -4.08
CA SER A 328 1.21 -22.64 -3.94
C SER A 328 2.11 -21.66 -3.19
N LEU A 329 2.80 -22.12 -2.14
CA LEU A 329 3.84 -21.35 -1.45
C LEU A 329 4.94 -20.92 -2.42
N TYR A 330 5.45 -21.89 -3.18
CA TYR A 330 6.49 -21.66 -4.17
C TYR A 330 6.01 -20.69 -5.25
N ARG A 331 4.81 -20.89 -5.80
CA ARG A 331 4.22 -20.00 -6.82
C ARG A 331 3.96 -18.60 -6.27
N ASN A 332 3.49 -18.45 -5.03
CA ASN A 332 3.28 -17.14 -4.41
C ASN A 332 4.61 -16.43 -4.09
N PHE A 333 5.63 -17.18 -3.68
CA PHE A 333 6.99 -16.66 -3.53
C PHE A 333 7.54 -16.17 -4.88
N LEU A 334 7.42 -16.99 -5.93
CA LEU A 334 7.78 -16.58 -7.28
C LEU A 334 6.96 -15.38 -7.77
N ALA A 335 5.65 -15.36 -7.51
CA ALA A 335 4.76 -14.26 -7.89
C ALA A 335 5.07 -12.97 -7.13
N MET A 336 5.49 -13.06 -5.86
CA MET A 336 6.00 -11.92 -5.08
C MET A 336 7.25 -11.33 -5.73
N MET A 337 8.13 -12.20 -6.23
CA MET A 337 9.28 -11.80 -7.04
C MET A 337 8.90 -11.45 -8.49
N GLN A 338 7.64 -11.64 -8.87
CA GLN A 338 7.12 -11.62 -10.24
C GLN A 338 7.93 -12.48 -11.23
N TRP A 339 8.54 -13.56 -10.73
CA TRP A 339 9.33 -14.53 -11.46
C TRP A 339 8.43 -15.41 -12.32
N LYS A 340 8.64 -15.41 -13.63
CA LYS A 340 8.02 -16.35 -14.57
C LYS A 340 9.12 -17.07 -15.34
N GLU A 341 8.86 -18.33 -15.62
CA GLU A 341 9.74 -19.16 -16.45
C GLU A 341 9.86 -18.54 -17.85
N MET A 342 11.11 -18.30 -18.28
CA MET A 342 11.51 -18.01 -19.65
C MET A 342 12.34 -19.18 -20.17
N THR A 343 12.48 -19.30 -21.48
CA THR A 343 13.48 -20.17 -22.10
C THR A 343 14.87 -19.79 -21.57
N GLY A 344 15.38 -20.57 -20.59
CA GLY A 344 16.64 -20.31 -19.90
C GLY A 344 16.55 -20.01 -18.39
N GLY A 345 15.36 -19.96 -17.78
CA GLY A 345 15.19 -19.84 -16.32
C GLY A 345 14.09 -18.86 -15.87
N TYR A 346 13.87 -18.75 -14.56
CA TYR A 346 12.90 -17.82 -13.98
C TYR A 346 13.43 -16.39 -13.95
N ALA A 347 12.67 -15.44 -14.49
CA ALA A 347 13.03 -14.02 -14.49
C ALA A 347 11.89 -13.12 -13.95
N PRO A 348 12.21 -12.10 -13.13
CA PRO A 348 11.24 -11.14 -12.60
C PRO A 348 10.63 -10.28 -13.71
N LEU A 349 9.38 -9.81 -13.53
CA LEU A 349 8.66 -9.03 -14.54
C LEU A 349 9.51 -7.89 -15.08
N TYR A 350 10.21 -7.15 -14.21
CA TYR A 350 11.03 -6.02 -14.64
C TYR A 350 12.20 -6.41 -15.54
N VAL A 351 12.76 -7.62 -15.41
CA VAL A 351 13.73 -8.18 -16.36
C VAL A 351 13.02 -8.59 -17.66
N ARG A 352 11.86 -9.23 -17.53
CA ARG A 352 11.07 -9.70 -18.68
C ARG A 352 10.57 -8.57 -19.58
N THR A 353 10.16 -7.45 -18.97
CA THR A 353 9.68 -6.25 -19.66
C THR A 353 10.81 -5.24 -19.92
N LYS A 354 12.08 -5.62 -19.67
CA LYS A 354 13.27 -4.80 -19.88
C LYS A 354 13.11 -3.39 -19.29
N VAL A 355 12.58 -3.32 -18.08
CA VAL A 355 12.35 -2.05 -17.37
C VAL A 355 13.67 -1.33 -17.25
N ASN A 356 13.67 -0.05 -17.62
CA ASN A 356 14.85 0.79 -17.50
C ASN A 356 15.34 0.75 -16.02
N PRO A 357 16.62 0.40 -15.78
CA PRO A 357 17.21 0.34 -14.44
C PRO A 357 17.00 1.61 -13.61
N LEU A 358 16.85 2.76 -14.27
CA LEU A 358 16.58 4.05 -13.63
C LEU A 358 15.26 4.04 -12.83
N HIS A 359 14.27 3.23 -13.21
CA HIS A 359 13.03 3.06 -12.44
C HIS A 359 13.25 2.34 -11.10
N ALA A 360 14.37 1.63 -10.91
CA ALA A 360 14.71 1.04 -9.61
C ALA A 360 14.89 2.12 -8.53
N TYR A 361 15.18 3.37 -8.92
CA TYR A 361 15.32 4.50 -7.99
C TYR A 361 14.02 4.75 -7.21
N ALA A 362 12.88 4.75 -7.91
CA ALA A 362 11.58 4.94 -7.28
C ALA A 362 11.24 3.79 -6.31
N TRP A 363 11.69 2.57 -6.62
CA TRP A 363 11.44 1.38 -5.81
C TRP A 363 12.37 1.28 -4.60
N ALA A 364 13.62 1.75 -4.75
CA ALA A 364 14.61 1.81 -3.68
C ALA A 364 14.25 2.84 -2.61
N THR A 365 13.53 3.91 -2.99
CA THR A 365 13.30 5.07 -2.13
C THR A 365 12.59 4.73 -0.81
N PRO A 366 11.44 4.01 -0.77
CA PRO A 366 10.77 3.67 0.48
C PRO A 366 11.63 2.78 1.39
N ILE A 367 12.32 1.79 0.81
CA ILE A 367 13.19 0.86 1.55
C ILE A 367 14.37 1.62 2.15
N ALA A 368 14.96 2.54 1.37
CA ALA A 368 16.07 3.36 1.78
C ALA A 368 15.69 4.32 2.93
N MET A 369 14.53 4.98 2.85
CA MET A 369 14.02 5.85 3.91
C MET A 369 13.79 5.07 5.21
N ALA A 370 13.16 3.89 5.12
CA ALA A 370 12.93 3.03 6.29
C ALA A 370 14.25 2.53 6.91
N SER A 371 15.18 2.08 6.08
CA SER A 371 16.51 1.63 6.52
C SER A 371 17.30 2.76 7.18
N ALA A 372 17.23 3.98 6.63
CA ALA A 372 17.90 5.15 7.17
C ALA A 372 17.36 5.52 8.55
N LEU A 373 16.04 5.48 8.74
CA LEU A 373 15.40 5.74 10.04
C LEU A 373 15.81 4.68 11.09
N LEU A 374 15.86 3.41 10.69
CA LEU A 374 16.31 2.32 11.57
C LEU A 374 17.77 2.50 11.98
N LEU A 375 18.67 2.79 11.03
CA LEU A 375 20.07 3.06 11.34
C LEU A 375 20.23 4.31 12.22
N TYR A 376 19.47 5.36 11.94
CA TYR A 376 19.48 6.59 12.72
C TYR A 376 19.10 6.32 14.19
N THR A 377 18.00 5.61 14.43
CA THR A 377 17.54 5.26 15.78
C THR A 377 18.57 4.40 16.52
N LEU A 378 19.17 3.41 15.87
CA LEU A 378 20.23 2.59 16.48
C LEU A 378 21.47 3.41 16.86
N ILE A 379 21.85 4.38 16.03
CA ILE A 379 22.99 5.26 16.29
C ILE A 379 22.68 6.26 17.41
N SER A 380 21.46 6.79 17.48
CA SER A 380 21.06 7.76 18.49
C SER A 380 20.85 7.12 19.87
N ILE A 381 20.35 5.88 19.94
CA ILE A 381 20.21 5.12 21.19
C ILE A 381 21.57 4.92 21.89
N LYS A 382 22.66 4.74 21.15
CA LYS A 382 24.01 4.58 21.73
C LYS A 382 24.61 5.87 22.33
N LYS A 383 23.96 7.02 22.17
CA LYS A 383 24.40 8.32 22.69
C LYS A 383 23.69 8.76 23.98
N LEU A 384 22.67 8.01 24.41
CA LEU A 384 22.06 8.07 25.74
C LEU A 384 22.72 7.01 26.64
#